data_AF-A0A363UC49-F1
#
_entry.id   AF-A0A363UC49-F1
#
_cell.length_a   1.000
_cell.length_b   1.000
_cell.length_c   1.000
_cell.angle_alpha   90.00
_cell.angle_beta   90.00
_cell.angle_gamma   90.00
#
_symmetry.space_group_name_H-M   'P 1'
#
loop_
_entity.id
_entity.type
_entity.pdbx_description
1 polymer ?
#
loop_
_entity_poly.entity_id
_entity_poly.type
_entity_poly.pdbx_seq_one_letter_code
_entity_poly.pdbx_strand_id
1 'polypeptide(L)'
;MSVSISSSDQNRTRSVWERYNSPIIWLLLVAYLGLASLLVTVVFPVQFVDRSQSGFFEAQAVIAIGVMGLIGVLLSMRTGFPNAWDVRISNKQRLVIPIVAGLLFGSLFLATDLVTGMSRLQQEHLNIQSTDVAFPASLFVYSAGAIYVEVVYRLLIIPLLLGMFSIVVRGQNAREKIFWVLAILTSLIEPLTNTAASQYLAPLALAFVLVQAFAANFFQAVLFRKYGFLAAILLRVAFYIPYHVIGSFFKM
;
A
#
# COMPACT_ATOMS: atom_id res chain seq x y z
N MET A 1 28.53 28.95 16.41
CA MET A 1 28.25 28.98 14.96
C MET A 1 28.00 27.55 14.49
N SER A 2 26.75 27.15 14.27
CA SER A 2 26.42 25.84 13.69
C SER A 2 26.46 25.96 12.17
N VAL A 3 27.45 25.34 11.53
CA VAL A 3 27.55 25.29 10.07
C VAL A 3 26.38 24.45 9.55
N SER A 4 25.42 25.08 8.87
CA SER A 4 24.36 24.37 8.17
C SER A 4 24.96 23.71 6.93
N ILE A 5 25.27 22.43 7.03
CA ILE A 5 25.72 21.62 5.89
C ILE A 5 24.58 21.59 4.86
N SER A 6 24.86 22.03 3.64
CA SER A 6 23.87 22.07 2.57
C SER A 6 23.45 20.64 2.17
N SER A 7 22.26 20.48 1.60
CA SER A 7 21.74 19.17 1.15
C SER A 7 22.62 18.50 0.08
N SER A 8 23.49 19.26 -0.62
CA SER A 8 24.45 18.70 -1.58
C SER A 8 25.62 18.01 -0.90
N ASP A 9 26.07 18.51 0.26
CA ASP A 9 27.16 17.90 1.02
C ASP A 9 26.71 16.66 1.82
N GLN A 10 25.46 16.63 2.31
CA GLN A 10 24.90 15.43 2.95
C GLN A 10 24.77 14.24 2.00
N ASN A 11 24.69 14.48 0.68
CA ASN A 11 24.61 13.40 -0.32
C ASN A 11 25.98 12.83 -0.69
N ARG A 12 27.07 13.56 -0.40
CA ARG A 12 28.45 13.15 -0.68
C ARG A 12 29.01 12.19 0.37
N THR A 13 28.49 12.21 1.59
CA THR A 13 28.98 11.39 2.72
C THR A 13 28.21 10.08 2.92
N ARG A 14 27.11 9.86 2.18
CA ARG A 14 26.36 8.60 2.23
C ARG A 14 27.11 7.49 1.52
N SER A 15 27.11 6.30 2.13
CA SER A 15 27.64 5.09 1.50
C SER A 15 26.90 4.79 0.19
N VAL A 16 27.57 4.06 -0.72
CA VAL A 16 26.97 3.59 -1.98
C VAL A 16 25.66 2.84 -1.70
N TRP A 17 25.64 1.99 -0.67
CA TRP A 17 24.45 1.27 -0.25
C TRP A 17 23.30 2.20 0.13
N GLU A 18 23.54 3.22 0.95
CA GLU A 18 22.50 4.17 1.36
C GLU A 18 21.90 4.94 0.20
N ARG A 19 22.67 5.14 -0.89
CA ARG A 19 22.19 5.82 -2.09
C ARG A 19 21.30 4.91 -2.95
N TYR A 20 21.60 3.61 -3.03
CA TYR A 20 20.93 2.70 -3.99
C TYR A 20 19.98 1.69 -3.36
N ASN A 21 19.89 1.59 -2.03
CA ASN A 21 19.04 0.56 -1.40
C ASN A 21 17.57 0.64 -1.80
N SER A 22 17.02 1.84 -2.01
CA SER A 22 15.59 2.03 -2.30
C SER A 22 15.26 1.62 -3.74
N PRO A 23 16.01 2.06 -4.76
CA PRO A 23 15.90 1.49 -6.11
C PRO A 23 16.12 -0.03 -6.15
N ILE A 24 17.11 -0.56 -5.43
CA ILE A 24 17.38 -2.02 -5.42
C ILE A 24 16.18 -2.78 -4.84
N ILE A 25 15.68 -2.37 -3.67
CA ILE A 25 14.50 -2.98 -3.05
C ILE A 25 13.28 -2.87 -3.97
N TRP A 26 13.12 -1.74 -4.66
CA TRP A 26 12.05 -1.59 -5.63
C TRP A 26 12.18 -2.57 -6.81
N LEU A 27 13.37 -2.73 -7.38
CA LEU A 27 13.60 -3.71 -8.46
C LEU A 27 13.33 -5.15 -7.99
N LEU A 28 13.63 -5.48 -6.73
CA LEU A 28 13.26 -6.77 -6.13
C LEU A 28 11.74 -6.93 -6.04
N LEU A 29 10.99 -5.87 -5.69
CA LEU A 29 9.53 -5.90 -5.71
C LEU A 29 8.97 -6.05 -7.12
N VAL A 30 9.58 -5.43 -8.14
CA VAL A 30 9.18 -5.62 -9.55
C VAL A 30 9.45 -7.05 -10.02
N ALA A 31 10.61 -7.61 -9.67
CA ALA A 31 10.90 -9.01 -9.94
C ALA A 31 9.89 -9.95 -9.26
N TYR A 32 9.50 -9.63 -8.02
CA TYR A 32 8.43 -10.32 -7.33
C TYR A 32 7.07 -10.21 -8.04
N LEU A 33 6.70 -9.03 -8.55
CA LEU A 33 5.46 -8.87 -9.33
C LEU A 33 5.47 -9.74 -10.60
N GLY A 34 6.60 -9.82 -11.30
CA GLY A 34 6.75 -10.71 -12.46
C GLY A 34 6.61 -12.19 -12.07
N LEU A 35 7.20 -12.60 -10.95
CA LEU A 35 7.03 -13.95 -10.41
C LEU A 35 5.57 -14.23 -10.01
N ALA A 36 4.92 -13.31 -9.31
CA ALA A 36 3.53 -13.44 -8.91
C ALA A 36 2.61 -13.57 -10.12
N SER A 37 2.82 -12.74 -11.16
CA SER A 37 2.14 -12.85 -12.45
C SER A 37 2.32 -14.22 -13.09
N LEU A 38 3.56 -14.73 -13.19
CA LEU A 38 3.82 -16.06 -13.72
C LEU A 38 3.10 -17.16 -12.92
N LEU A 39 3.16 -17.10 -11.59
CA LEU A 39 2.52 -18.10 -10.73
C LEU A 39 1.00 -18.07 -10.85
N VAL A 40 0.38 -16.90 -10.87
CA VAL A 40 -1.08 -16.73 -10.97
C VAL A 40 -1.62 -17.09 -12.36
N THR A 41 -0.82 -16.92 -13.42
CA THR A 41 -1.26 -17.18 -14.80
C THR A 41 -0.96 -18.61 -15.26
N VAL A 42 0.15 -19.20 -14.82
CA VAL A 42 0.64 -20.50 -15.32
C VAL A 42 0.46 -21.62 -14.29
N VAL A 43 0.74 -21.37 -13.01
CA VAL A 43 0.77 -22.44 -11.99
C VAL A 43 -0.57 -22.58 -11.27
N PHE A 44 -1.18 -21.45 -10.91
CA PHE A 44 -2.46 -21.39 -10.21
C PHE A 44 -3.43 -20.51 -11.00
N PRO A 45 -3.92 -20.95 -12.18
CA PRO A 45 -4.71 -20.10 -13.07
C PRO A 45 -5.97 -19.58 -12.36
N VAL A 46 -5.95 -18.31 -11.97
CA VAL A 46 -7.07 -17.64 -11.30
C VAL A 46 -8.04 -17.12 -12.34
N GLN A 47 -9.31 -17.51 -12.21
CA GLN A 47 -10.40 -16.88 -12.95
C GLN A 47 -10.92 -15.69 -12.14
N PHE A 48 -10.51 -14.49 -12.56
CA PHE A 48 -10.99 -13.25 -11.94
C PHE A 48 -12.43 -12.99 -12.37
N VAL A 49 -13.28 -12.66 -11.40
CA VAL A 49 -14.68 -12.25 -11.64
C VAL A 49 -14.71 -10.96 -12.47
N ASP A 50 -13.81 -10.02 -12.17
CA ASP A 50 -13.63 -8.78 -12.92
C ASP A 50 -12.39 -8.87 -13.83
N ARG A 51 -12.59 -8.70 -15.14
CA ARG A 51 -11.49 -8.67 -16.12
C ARG A 51 -10.48 -7.54 -15.88
N SER A 52 -10.88 -6.47 -15.21
CA SER A 52 -9.95 -5.42 -14.81
C SER A 52 -8.85 -5.95 -13.88
N GLN A 53 -9.16 -6.97 -13.06
CA GLN A 53 -8.22 -7.56 -12.11
C GLN A 53 -7.20 -8.47 -12.80
N SER A 54 -7.60 -9.22 -13.83
CA SER A 54 -6.64 -10.01 -14.62
C SER A 54 -5.60 -9.14 -15.33
N GLY A 55 -5.98 -7.92 -15.71
CA GLY A 55 -5.08 -6.95 -16.34
C GLY A 55 -3.87 -6.59 -15.48
N PHE A 56 -3.97 -6.66 -14.15
CA PHE A 56 -2.83 -6.39 -13.24
C PHE A 56 -1.73 -7.45 -13.31
N PHE A 57 -2.01 -8.62 -13.85
CA PHE A 57 -1.02 -9.69 -14.01
C PHE A 57 -0.46 -9.74 -15.42
N GLU A 58 -0.87 -8.85 -16.32
CA GLU A 58 -0.27 -8.72 -17.63
C GLU A 58 1.09 -8.01 -17.57
N ALA A 59 1.97 -8.34 -18.53
CA ALA A 59 3.31 -7.78 -18.58
C ALA A 59 3.30 -6.24 -18.68
N GLN A 60 2.35 -5.65 -19.41
CA GLN A 60 2.22 -4.19 -19.53
C GLN A 60 1.95 -3.55 -18.18
N ALA A 61 1.09 -4.14 -17.34
CA ALA A 61 0.76 -3.61 -16.02
C ALA A 61 1.96 -3.68 -15.07
N VAL A 62 2.70 -4.80 -15.07
CA VAL A 62 3.91 -4.98 -14.26
C VAL A 62 4.98 -3.97 -14.66
N ILE A 63 5.18 -3.75 -15.96
CA ILE A 63 6.12 -2.74 -16.47
C ILE A 63 5.66 -1.33 -16.07
N ALA A 64 4.38 -1.00 -16.27
CA ALA A 64 3.84 0.31 -15.94
C ALA A 64 4.01 0.64 -14.46
N ILE A 65 3.66 -0.29 -13.56
CA ILE A 65 3.88 -0.13 -12.13
C ILE A 65 5.36 -0.11 -11.78
N GLY A 66 6.18 -0.94 -12.42
CA GLY A 66 7.63 -0.92 -12.28
C GLY A 66 8.22 0.47 -12.51
N VAL A 67 7.80 1.14 -13.58
CA VAL A 67 8.24 2.51 -13.91
C VAL A 67 7.65 3.52 -12.94
N MET A 68 6.34 3.48 -12.67
CA MET A 68 5.68 4.41 -11.76
C MET A 68 6.25 4.36 -10.34
N GLY A 69 6.46 3.16 -9.81
CA GLY A 69 7.06 2.97 -8.49
C GLY A 69 8.52 3.41 -8.46
N LEU A 70 9.29 3.22 -9.54
CA LEU A 70 10.67 3.71 -9.62
C LEU A 70 10.70 5.24 -9.59
N ILE A 71 9.82 5.90 -10.35
CA ILE A 71 9.65 7.35 -10.29
C ILE A 71 9.29 7.79 -8.86
N GLY A 72 8.33 7.12 -8.24
CA GLY A 72 7.93 7.38 -6.86
C GLY A 72 9.07 7.23 -5.85
N VAL A 73 9.90 6.18 -5.98
CA VAL A 73 11.11 5.97 -5.16
C VAL A 73 12.08 7.13 -5.33
N LEU A 74 12.40 7.49 -6.58
CA LEU A 74 13.34 8.58 -6.86
C LEU A 74 12.83 9.93 -6.32
N LEU A 75 11.52 10.19 -6.43
CA LEU A 75 10.87 11.37 -5.85
C LEU A 75 10.88 11.33 -4.32
N SER A 76 10.64 10.17 -3.70
CA SER A 76 10.61 10.01 -2.24
C SER A 76 11.96 10.36 -1.62
N MET A 77 13.05 9.93 -2.26
CA MET A 77 14.42 10.23 -1.86
C MET A 77 14.74 11.74 -1.96
N ARG A 78 14.13 12.44 -2.93
CA ARG A 78 14.31 13.89 -3.12
C ARG A 78 13.42 14.74 -2.21
N THR A 79 12.32 14.17 -1.72
CA THR A 79 11.36 14.87 -0.85
C THR A 79 11.62 14.66 0.64
N GLY A 80 12.64 13.87 0.99
CA GLY A 80 13.13 13.70 2.35
C GLY A 80 12.47 12.56 3.12
N PHE A 81 11.74 11.67 2.43
CA PHE A 81 11.26 10.44 3.05
C PHE A 81 12.40 9.48 3.35
N PRO A 82 12.26 8.59 4.35
CA PRO A 82 13.26 7.59 4.65
C PRO A 82 13.47 6.62 3.49
N ASN A 83 14.73 6.24 3.28
CA ASN A 83 15.08 5.18 2.35
C ASN A 83 14.54 3.83 2.85
N ALA A 84 14.23 2.91 1.94
CA ALA A 84 13.69 1.58 2.27
C ALA A 84 14.54 0.79 3.28
N TRP A 85 15.86 0.99 3.25
CA TRP A 85 16.80 0.37 4.19
C TRP A 85 17.66 1.40 4.94
N ASP A 86 17.04 2.45 5.46
CA ASP A 86 17.72 3.50 6.23
C ASP A 86 18.26 3.01 7.58
N VAL A 87 19.58 3.05 7.78
CA VAL A 87 20.27 2.55 8.98
C VAL A 87 19.83 3.19 10.29
N ARG A 88 19.20 4.37 10.24
CA ARG A 88 18.68 5.08 11.42
C ARG A 88 17.36 4.48 11.92
N ILE A 89 16.71 3.66 11.11
CA ILE A 89 15.44 3.00 11.43
C ILE A 89 15.72 1.54 11.81
N SER A 90 15.31 1.15 13.01
CA SER A 90 15.47 -0.23 13.49
C SER A 90 14.61 -1.23 12.71
N ASN A 91 15.01 -2.50 12.69
CA ASN A 91 14.20 -3.57 12.07
C ASN A 91 12.83 -3.73 12.74
N LYS A 92 12.70 -3.42 14.04
CA LYS A 92 11.41 -3.39 14.73
C LYS A 92 10.47 -2.35 14.10
N GLN A 93 10.97 -1.15 13.83
CA GLN A 93 10.20 -0.08 13.21
C GLN A 93 9.90 -0.34 11.74
N ARG A 94 10.88 -0.87 11.00
CA ARG A 94 10.76 -1.11 9.56
C ARG A 94 9.90 -2.32 9.21
N LEU A 95 9.95 -3.39 10.01
CA LEU A 95 9.34 -4.68 9.69
C LEU A 95 8.25 -5.06 10.69
N VAL A 96 8.59 -5.14 11.98
CA VAL A 96 7.69 -5.70 13.00
C VAL A 96 6.46 -4.83 13.22
N ILE A 97 6.63 -3.52 13.41
CA ILE A 97 5.50 -2.59 13.64
C ILE A 97 4.51 -2.61 12.46
N PRO A 98 4.94 -2.47 11.19
CA PRO A 98 4.01 -2.55 10.06
C PRO A 98 3.30 -3.89 9.95
N ILE A 99 4.01 -5.00 10.12
CA ILE A 99 3.42 -6.34 10.03
C ILE A 99 2.37 -6.54 11.12
N VAL A 100 2.70 -6.25 12.38
CA VAL A 100 1.77 -6.39 13.50
C VAL A 100 0.56 -5.48 13.31
N ALA A 101 0.77 -4.22 12.92
CA ALA A 101 -0.33 -3.30 12.66
C ALA A 101 -1.23 -3.80 11.52
N GLY A 102 -0.64 -4.31 10.43
CA GLY A 102 -1.38 -4.90 9.33
C GLY A 102 -2.24 -6.08 9.77
N LEU A 103 -1.65 -7.03 10.51
CA LEU A 103 -2.38 -8.17 11.06
C LEU A 103 -3.55 -7.74 11.97
N LEU A 104 -3.35 -6.72 12.82
CA LEU A 104 -4.41 -6.20 13.69
C LEU A 104 -5.54 -5.55 12.88
N PHE A 105 -5.23 -4.66 11.93
CA PHE A 105 -6.24 -4.06 11.08
C PHE A 105 -6.98 -5.11 10.25
N GLY A 106 -6.26 -6.07 9.65
CA GLY A 106 -6.85 -7.14 8.85
C GLY A 106 -7.79 -8.02 9.66
N SER A 107 -7.40 -8.36 10.89
CA SER A 107 -8.23 -9.15 11.80
C SER A 107 -9.48 -8.38 12.24
N LEU A 108 -9.35 -7.08 12.52
CA LEU A 108 -10.50 -6.24 12.83
C LEU A 108 -11.46 -6.14 11.64
N PHE A 109 -10.93 -6.06 10.41
CA PHE A 109 -11.74 -6.03 9.18
C PHE A 109 -12.48 -7.34 8.97
N LEU A 110 -11.81 -8.47 9.17
CA LEU A 110 -12.45 -9.78 9.12
C LEU A 110 -13.56 -9.89 10.18
N ALA A 111 -13.29 -9.50 11.42
CA ALA A 111 -14.30 -9.54 12.48
C ALA A 111 -15.52 -8.67 12.15
N THR A 112 -15.30 -7.48 11.58
CA THR A 112 -16.36 -6.57 11.15
C THR A 112 -17.19 -7.19 10.04
N ASP A 113 -16.55 -7.79 9.05
CA ASP A 113 -17.21 -8.49 7.96
C ASP A 113 -18.06 -9.67 8.48
N LEU A 114 -17.52 -10.50 9.37
CA LEU A 114 -18.25 -11.62 9.97
C LEU A 114 -19.47 -11.18 10.79
N VAL A 115 -19.41 -10.01 11.43
CA VAL A 115 -20.54 -9.45 12.21
C VAL A 115 -21.58 -8.79 11.30
N THR A 116 -21.14 -8.08 10.27
CA THR A 116 -22.02 -7.29 9.39
C THR A 116 -22.55 -8.09 8.20
N GLY A 117 -21.91 -9.21 7.86
CA GLY A 117 -22.20 -10.02 6.68
C GLY A 117 -21.87 -9.33 5.36
N MET A 118 -20.93 -8.38 5.35
CA MET A 118 -20.64 -7.55 4.17
C MET A 118 -20.28 -8.40 2.94
N SER A 119 -19.35 -9.34 3.08
CA SER A 119 -18.93 -10.21 1.97
C SER A 119 -20.08 -11.10 1.48
N ARG A 120 -20.93 -11.60 2.40
CA ARG A 120 -22.09 -12.41 2.03
C ARG A 120 -23.11 -11.59 1.23
N LEU A 121 -23.40 -10.36 1.68
CA LEU A 121 -24.28 -9.44 0.96
C LEU A 121 -23.75 -9.16 -0.46
N GLN A 122 -22.44 -8.99 -0.63
CA GLN A 122 -21.84 -8.84 -1.96
C GLN A 122 -22.00 -10.09 -2.82
N GLN A 123 -21.73 -11.27 -2.26
CA GLN A 123 -21.84 -12.55 -2.97
C GLN A 123 -23.26 -12.76 -3.48
N GLU A 124 -24.27 -12.47 -2.65
CA GLU A 124 -25.69 -12.52 -3.03
C GLU A 124 -26.03 -11.53 -4.15
N HIS A 125 -25.56 -10.28 -4.06
CA HIS A 125 -25.88 -9.25 -5.05
C HIS A 125 -25.14 -9.41 -6.38
N LEU A 126 -23.89 -9.88 -6.34
CA LEU A 126 -23.08 -10.11 -7.52
C LEU A 126 -23.27 -11.51 -8.10
N ASN A 127 -24.04 -12.37 -7.43
CA ASN A 127 -24.26 -13.77 -7.78
C ASN A 127 -22.94 -14.54 -8.00
N ILE A 128 -22.02 -14.39 -7.05
CA ILE A 128 -20.70 -15.03 -7.05
C ILE A 128 -20.52 -15.87 -5.79
N GLN A 129 -19.73 -16.94 -5.90
CA GLN A 129 -19.48 -17.85 -4.77
C GLN A 129 -18.52 -17.26 -3.73
N SER A 130 -17.58 -16.42 -4.15
CA SER A 130 -16.59 -15.82 -3.27
C SER A 130 -16.11 -14.50 -3.88
N THR A 131 -15.96 -13.50 -3.02
CA THR A 131 -15.28 -12.25 -3.34
C THR A 131 -13.75 -12.39 -3.26
N ASP A 132 -13.28 -13.46 -2.62
CA ASP A 132 -11.87 -13.72 -2.37
C ASP A 132 -11.30 -14.81 -3.30
N VAL A 133 -10.04 -14.63 -3.71
CA VAL A 133 -9.28 -15.62 -4.49
C VAL A 133 -8.94 -16.81 -3.60
N ALA A 134 -9.05 -18.02 -4.14
CA ALA A 134 -8.75 -19.24 -3.40
C ALA A 134 -7.24 -19.38 -3.09
N PHE A 135 -6.94 -20.01 -1.96
CA PHE A 135 -5.59 -20.45 -1.62
C PHE A 135 -5.11 -21.57 -2.58
N PRO A 136 -3.84 -21.61 -3.01
CA PRO A 136 -2.71 -20.76 -2.60
C PRO A 136 -2.52 -19.48 -3.42
N ALA A 137 -3.27 -19.30 -4.51
CA ALA A 137 -3.09 -18.16 -5.42
C ALA A 137 -3.31 -16.80 -4.73
N SER A 138 -4.20 -16.77 -3.73
CA SER A 138 -4.46 -15.60 -2.89
C SER A 138 -3.20 -14.95 -2.32
N LEU A 139 -2.20 -15.74 -1.90
CA LEU A 139 -0.95 -15.21 -1.37
C LEU A 139 -0.24 -14.30 -2.36
N PHE A 140 -0.29 -14.62 -3.66
CA PHE A 140 0.37 -13.86 -4.73
C PHE A 140 -0.51 -12.74 -5.26
N VAL A 141 -1.82 -12.98 -5.36
CA VAL A 141 -2.77 -11.98 -5.86
C VAL A 141 -2.81 -10.79 -4.91
N TYR A 142 -2.99 -11.03 -3.60
CA TYR A 142 -3.15 -9.95 -2.64
C TYR A 142 -1.84 -9.23 -2.35
N SER A 143 -0.72 -9.94 -2.25
CA SER A 143 0.58 -9.28 -2.06
C SER A 143 0.98 -8.42 -3.26
N ALA A 144 0.71 -8.88 -4.50
CA ALA A 144 0.90 -8.06 -5.69
C ALA A 144 -0.02 -6.85 -5.63
N GLY A 145 -1.32 -7.07 -5.38
CA GLY A 145 -2.30 -5.99 -5.20
C GLY A 145 -1.89 -4.96 -4.16
N ALA A 146 -1.24 -5.38 -3.06
CA ALA A 146 -0.71 -4.46 -2.06
C ALA A 146 0.36 -3.53 -2.64
N ILE A 147 1.32 -4.08 -3.41
CA ILE A 147 2.35 -3.27 -4.08
C ILE A 147 1.70 -2.31 -5.09
N TYR A 148 0.79 -2.78 -5.93
CA TYR A 148 0.06 -1.95 -6.90
C TYR A 148 -0.61 -0.76 -6.21
N VAL A 149 -1.39 -1.02 -5.17
CA VAL A 149 -2.14 0.00 -4.44
C VAL A 149 -1.22 1.00 -3.74
N GLU A 150 -0.16 0.52 -3.08
CA GLU A 150 0.78 1.42 -2.39
C GLU A 150 1.57 2.31 -3.36
N VAL A 151 1.88 1.79 -4.56
CA VAL A 151 2.50 2.59 -5.63
C VAL A 151 1.60 3.75 -6.01
N VAL A 152 0.34 3.44 -6.33
CA VAL A 152 -0.60 4.44 -6.81
C VAL A 152 -0.97 5.43 -5.71
N TYR A 153 -1.36 4.97 -4.52
CA TYR A 153 -1.91 5.86 -3.50
C TYR A 153 -0.86 6.63 -2.69
N ARG A 154 0.36 6.11 -2.56
CA ARG A 154 1.37 6.71 -1.66
C ARG A 154 2.68 6.98 -2.36
N LEU A 155 3.37 5.95 -2.83
CA LEU A 155 4.75 6.05 -3.31
C LEU A 155 4.90 7.00 -4.51
N LEU A 156 3.92 7.03 -5.42
CA LEU A 156 3.91 7.99 -6.52
C LEU A 156 3.28 9.33 -6.10
N ILE A 157 2.01 9.31 -5.69
CA ILE A 157 1.21 10.53 -5.51
C ILE A 157 1.77 11.44 -4.40
N ILE A 158 2.13 10.89 -3.24
CA ILE A 158 2.54 11.74 -2.11
C ILE A 158 3.87 12.45 -2.41
N PRO A 159 4.96 11.76 -2.79
CA PRO A 159 6.21 12.43 -3.17
C PRO A 159 6.07 13.37 -4.36
N LEU A 160 5.26 13.03 -5.37
CA LEU A 160 5.04 13.88 -6.53
C LEU A 160 4.39 15.20 -6.12
N LEU A 161 3.24 15.14 -5.43
CA LEU A 161 2.49 16.33 -5.03
C LEU A 161 3.27 17.14 -3.98
N LEU A 162 3.88 16.49 -2.99
CA LEU A 162 4.70 17.17 -2.01
C LEU A 162 5.91 17.87 -2.67
N GLY A 163 6.50 17.23 -3.68
CA GLY A 163 7.56 17.81 -4.50
C GLY A 163 7.09 19.06 -5.24
N MET A 164 5.96 18.97 -5.96
CA MET A 164 5.36 20.10 -6.68
C MET A 164 5.02 21.28 -5.76
N PHE A 165 4.34 21.03 -4.64
CA PHE A 165 4.01 22.09 -3.68
C PHE A 165 5.24 22.69 -3.00
N SER A 166 6.32 21.91 -2.83
CA SER A 166 7.56 22.43 -2.25
C SER A 166 8.33 23.41 -3.14
N ILE A 167 7.99 23.48 -4.43
CA ILE A 167 8.50 24.52 -5.34
C ILE A 167 7.91 25.89 -4.97
N VAL A 168 6.63 25.91 -4.61
CA VAL A 168 5.87 27.13 -4.29
C VAL A 168 6.02 27.51 -2.82
N VAL A 169 5.97 26.52 -1.92
CA VAL A 169 5.91 26.74 -0.48
C VAL A 169 7.25 26.41 0.17
N ARG A 170 7.88 27.42 0.78
CA ARG A 170 9.16 27.28 1.49
C ARG A 170 8.93 27.05 2.99
N GLY A 171 9.76 26.20 3.60
CA GLY A 171 9.78 25.96 5.04
C GLY A 171 9.26 24.58 5.46
N GLN A 172 9.87 24.01 6.49
CA GLN A 172 9.59 22.64 6.93
C GLN A 172 8.16 22.47 7.49
N ASN A 173 7.68 23.45 8.27
CA ASN A 173 6.33 23.42 8.84
C ASN A 173 5.23 23.34 7.77
N ALA A 174 5.42 24.03 6.64
CA ALA A 174 4.45 24.01 5.56
C ALA A 174 4.46 22.67 4.81
N ARG A 175 5.64 22.10 4.55
CA ARG A 175 5.79 20.76 3.95
C ARG A 175 5.15 19.68 4.83
N GLU A 176 5.27 19.81 6.15
CA GLU A 176 4.60 18.91 7.09
C GLU A 176 3.09 19.01 7.00
N LYS A 177 2.52 20.22 6.99
CA LYS A 177 1.07 20.42 6.81
C LYS A 177 0.58 19.85 5.47
N ILE A 178 1.30 20.10 4.37
CA ILE A 178 0.97 19.57 3.05
C ILE A 178 0.98 18.04 3.08
N PHE A 179 1.99 17.42 3.68
CA PHE A 179 2.03 15.97 3.84
C PHE A 179 0.77 15.44 4.54
N TRP A 180 0.37 16.06 5.67
CA TRP A 180 -0.79 15.58 6.42
C TRP A 180 -2.10 15.74 5.64
N VAL A 181 -2.25 16.83 4.89
CA VAL A 181 -3.38 16.99 3.95
C VAL A 181 -3.37 15.88 2.90
N LEU A 182 -2.22 15.64 2.25
CA LEU A 182 -2.08 14.57 1.25
C LEU A 182 -2.37 13.20 1.87
N ALA A 183 -1.89 12.92 3.08
CA ALA A 183 -2.15 11.66 3.78
C ALA A 183 -3.64 11.45 4.06
N ILE A 184 -4.37 12.50 4.44
CA ILE A 184 -5.83 12.43 4.60
C ILE A 184 -6.50 12.16 3.25
N LEU A 185 -6.17 12.95 2.23
CA LEU A 185 -6.80 12.85 0.91
C LEU A 185 -6.56 11.48 0.27
N THR A 186 -5.33 10.96 0.28
CA THR A 186 -5.03 9.66 -0.30
C THR A 186 -5.66 8.51 0.50
N SER A 187 -5.84 8.69 1.81
CA SER A 187 -6.49 7.68 2.66
C SER A 187 -8.01 7.63 2.50
N LEU A 188 -8.61 8.66 1.91
CA LEU A 188 -10.02 8.70 1.56
C LEU A 188 -10.31 8.05 0.19
N ILE A 189 -9.31 7.87 -0.67
CA ILE A 189 -9.53 7.35 -2.03
C ILE A 189 -10.19 5.97 -2.00
N GLU A 190 -9.60 5.02 -1.26
CA GLU A 190 -10.13 3.66 -1.18
C GLU A 190 -11.55 3.61 -0.56
N PRO A 191 -11.82 4.16 0.64
CA PRO A 191 -13.15 4.08 1.22
C PRO A 191 -14.23 4.77 0.38
N LEU A 192 -13.90 5.85 -0.34
CA LEU A 192 -14.85 6.55 -1.19
C LEU A 192 -15.08 5.86 -2.55
N THR A 193 -14.13 5.04 -3.01
CA THR A 193 -14.26 4.32 -4.29
C THR A 193 -14.74 2.88 -4.12
N ASN A 194 -14.63 2.30 -2.92
CA ASN A 194 -15.13 0.96 -2.60
C ASN A 194 -16.64 0.96 -2.32
N THR A 195 -17.43 1.26 -3.35
CA THR A 195 -18.90 1.44 -3.28
C THR A 195 -19.69 0.15 -3.51
N ALA A 196 -19.10 -0.86 -4.17
CA ALA A 196 -19.79 -2.12 -4.50
C ALA A 196 -20.14 -2.96 -3.25
N ALA A 197 -19.16 -3.09 -2.33
CA ALA A 197 -19.30 -3.15 -0.87
C ALA A 197 -20.61 -2.71 -0.23
N SER A 198 -20.62 -1.40 -0.15
CA SER A 198 -20.89 -0.73 1.09
C SER A 198 -22.24 -0.02 0.99
N GLN A 199 -22.72 0.14 -0.25
CA GLN A 199 -24.07 0.58 -0.58
C GLN A 199 -25.19 -0.33 -0.04
N TYR A 200 -24.89 -1.59 0.24
CA TYR A 200 -25.87 -2.56 0.76
C TYR A 200 -25.89 -2.64 2.29
N LEU A 201 -24.97 -1.94 2.98
CA LEU A 201 -24.87 -1.97 4.43
C LEU A 201 -25.83 -0.99 5.07
N ALA A 202 -26.31 -1.34 6.27
CA ALA A 202 -27.00 -0.37 7.12
C ALA A 202 -26.09 0.85 7.40
N PRO A 203 -26.64 2.07 7.53
CA PRO A 203 -25.83 3.30 7.63
C PRO A 203 -24.74 3.27 8.71
N LEU A 204 -25.03 2.66 9.87
CA LEU A 204 -24.05 2.54 10.96
C LEU A 204 -22.90 1.58 10.61
N ALA A 205 -23.21 0.44 9.97
CA ALA A 205 -22.21 -0.51 9.52
C ALA A 205 -21.34 0.09 8.41
N LEU A 206 -21.96 0.81 7.46
CA LEU A 206 -21.25 1.58 6.44
C LEU A 206 -20.28 2.60 7.07
N ALA A 207 -20.77 3.43 8.01
CA ALA A 207 -19.95 4.43 8.67
C ALA A 207 -18.76 3.79 9.40
N PHE A 208 -18.97 2.67 10.09
CA PHE A 208 -17.90 1.94 10.77
C PHE A 208 -16.83 1.44 9.81
N VAL A 209 -17.23 0.82 8.69
CA VAL A 209 -16.32 0.30 7.66
C VAL A 209 -15.52 1.41 6.99
N LEU A 210 -16.16 2.56 6.69
CA LEU A 210 -15.48 3.72 6.13
C LEU A 210 -14.45 4.30 7.09
N VAL A 211 -14.78 4.42 8.38
CA VAL A 211 -13.85 4.88 9.42
C VAL A 211 -12.67 3.90 9.54
N GLN A 212 -12.94 2.61 9.52
CA GLN A 212 -11.92 1.57 9.63
C GLN A 212 -10.97 1.58 8.41
N ALA A 213 -11.53 1.72 7.20
CA ALA A 213 -10.76 1.81 5.96
C ALA A 213 -9.92 3.08 5.93
N PHE A 214 -10.49 4.22 6.30
CA PHE A 214 -9.74 5.45 6.44
C PHE A 214 -8.61 5.30 7.47
N ALA A 215 -8.87 4.74 8.65
CA ALA A 215 -7.89 4.57 9.72
C ALA A 215 -6.71 3.69 9.28
N ALA A 216 -6.98 2.54 8.65
CA ALA A 216 -5.95 1.66 8.13
C ALA A 216 -5.10 2.38 7.07
N ASN A 217 -5.75 3.02 6.10
CA ASN A 217 -5.08 3.75 5.02
C ASN A 217 -4.25 4.95 5.53
N PHE A 218 -4.77 5.67 6.52
CA PHE A 218 -4.08 6.81 7.14
C PHE A 218 -2.87 6.33 7.94
N PHE A 219 -3.00 5.22 8.67
CA PHE A 219 -1.88 4.64 9.39
C PHE A 219 -0.77 4.16 8.43
N GLN A 220 -1.13 3.64 7.25
CA GLN A 220 -0.14 3.36 6.20
C GLN A 220 0.61 4.61 5.75
N ALA A 221 -0.07 5.74 5.56
CA ALA A 221 0.60 7.01 5.23
C ALA A 221 1.52 7.49 6.37
N VAL A 222 1.11 7.32 7.64
CA VAL A 222 1.96 7.60 8.81
C VAL A 222 3.24 6.76 8.77
N LEU A 223 3.13 5.46 8.51
CA LEU A 223 4.28 4.56 8.41
C LEU A 223 5.15 4.87 7.20
N PHE A 224 4.56 5.21 6.06
CA PHE A 224 5.29 5.69 4.88
C PHE A 224 6.18 6.88 5.23
N ARG A 225 5.64 7.87 5.95
CA ARG A 225 6.42 9.04 6.40
C ARG A 225 7.52 8.67 7.38
N LYS A 226 7.22 7.82 8.36
CA LYS A 226 8.15 7.52 9.45
C LYS A 226 9.24 6.54 9.05
N TYR A 227 8.93 5.55 8.22
CA TYR A 227 9.77 4.38 7.97
C TYR A 227 10.02 4.08 6.49
N GLY A 228 9.47 4.88 5.58
CA GLY A 228 9.63 4.71 4.14
C GLY A 228 8.60 3.78 3.51
N PHE A 229 8.67 3.64 2.19
CA PHE A 229 7.62 2.95 1.41
C PHE A 229 7.48 1.46 1.72
N LEU A 230 8.58 0.79 2.06
CA LEU A 230 8.57 -0.65 2.36
C LEU A 230 7.68 -0.95 3.57
N ALA A 231 7.68 -0.08 4.59
CA ALA A 231 6.82 -0.23 5.75
C ALA A 231 5.33 -0.15 5.38
N ALA A 232 4.96 0.78 4.50
CA ALA A 232 3.57 0.91 4.05
C ALA A 232 3.09 -0.32 3.26
N ILE A 233 3.95 -0.86 2.37
CA ILE A 233 3.71 -2.11 1.63
C ILE A 233 3.56 -3.29 2.59
N LEU A 234 4.48 -3.45 3.56
CA LEU A 234 4.43 -4.56 4.51
C LEU A 234 3.16 -4.54 5.37
N LEU A 235 2.70 -3.36 5.79
CA LEU A 235 1.42 -3.25 6.48
C LEU A 235 0.28 -3.78 5.61
N ARG A 236 0.22 -3.35 4.34
CA ARG A 236 -0.84 -3.74 3.40
C ARG A 236 -0.83 -5.24 3.10
N VAL A 237 0.35 -5.81 2.87
CA VAL A 237 0.52 -7.26 2.67
C VAL A 237 0.05 -8.01 3.91
N ALA A 238 0.48 -7.58 5.10
CA ALA A 238 0.09 -8.22 6.36
C ALA A 238 -1.42 -8.06 6.65
N PHE A 239 -2.01 -6.93 6.27
CA PHE A 239 -3.45 -6.68 6.36
C PHE A 239 -4.27 -7.67 5.54
N TYR A 240 -3.83 -7.98 4.32
CA TYR A 240 -4.53 -8.92 3.46
C TYR A 240 -4.47 -10.38 3.94
N ILE A 241 -3.50 -10.76 4.80
CA ILE A 241 -3.39 -12.13 5.29
C ILE A 241 -4.63 -12.54 6.12
N PRO A 242 -4.98 -11.86 7.23
CA PRO A 242 -6.20 -12.21 7.95
C PRO A 242 -7.45 -11.97 7.11
N TYR A 243 -7.53 -10.84 6.40
CA TYR A 243 -8.78 -10.43 5.77
C TYR A 243 -9.14 -11.24 4.53
N HIS A 244 -8.20 -11.45 3.61
CA HIS A 244 -8.48 -12.11 2.34
C HIS A 244 -7.99 -13.56 2.30
N VAL A 245 -6.81 -13.87 2.84
CA VAL A 245 -6.25 -15.23 2.75
C VAL A 245 -6.95 -16.14 3.76
N ILE A 246 -6.88 -15.80 5.04
CA ILE A 246 -7.53 -16.57 6.12
C ILE A 246 -9.04 -16.35 6.07
N GLY A 247 -9.48 -15.11 5.88
CA GLY A 247 -10.89 -14.75 5.82
C GLY A 247 -11.67 -15.48 4.73
N SER A 248 -11.03 -15.85 3.62
CA SER A 248 -11.68 -16.63 2.55
C SER A 248 -12.31 -17.93 3.04
N PHE A 249 -11.80 -18.55 4.11
CA PHE A 249 -12.34 -19.78 4.69
C PHE A 249 -13.56 -19.57 5.59
N PHE A 250 -13.82 -18.33 6.03
CA PHE A 250 -14.87 -18.00 6.98
C PHE A 250 -16.00 -17.17 6.36
N LYS A 251 -15.76 -16.56 5.21
CA LYS A 251 -16.71 -15.72 4.47
C LYS A 251 -17.49 -16.47 3.40
N MET A 252 -17.34 -17.80 3.32
CA MET A 252 -18.09 -18.68 2.41
C MET A 252 -19.51 -18.94 2.92
#